data_AF-X1D734-F1
#
_entry.id   AF-X1D734-F1
#
_cell.length_a   1.000
_cell.length_b   1.000
_cell.length_c   1.000
_cell.angle_alpha   90.00
_cell.angle_beta   90.00
_cell.angle_gamma   90.00
#
_symmetry.space_group_name_H-M   'P 1'
#
loop_
_entity.id
_entity.type
_entity.pdbx_description
1 polymer ?
#
loop_
_entity_poly.entity_id
_entity_poly.type
_entity_poly.pdbx_seq_one_letter_code
_entity_poly.pdbx_strand_id
1 'polypeptide(L)'
;SQILLPRAGGEGRIAAFEIMIATPAIRNLIRDRRAYEIPSYMQLGNGSDSMQTMDEALADLVKRGKVAEEEAMLRCSDPKRLEKLLIHSRKLR
;
A
#
# COMPACT_ATOMS: atom_id res chain seq x y z
N SER A 1 -0.46 -7.67 -5.72
CA SER A 1 0.10 -8.52 -4.65
C SER A 1 -0.89 -8.62 -3.49
N GLN A 2 -0.83 -9.67 -2.66
CA GLN A 2 -1.73 -9.81 -1.49
C GLN A 2 -0.98 -10.32 -0.26
N ILE A 3 -1.36 -9.83 0.92
CA ILE A 3 -0.80 -10.24 2.22
C ILE A 3 -1.94 -10.43 3.20
N LEU A 4 -1.92 -11.52 3.98
CA LEU A 4 -2.87 -11.75 5.08
C LEU A 4 -2.25 -11.32 6.41
N LEU A 5 -2.95 -10.46 7.14
CA LEU A 5 -2.57 -9.98 8.46
C LEU A 5 -3.59 -10.43 9.50
N PRO A 6 -3.18 -10.73 10.74
CA PRO A 6 -4.11 -10.95 11.83
C PRO A 6 -4.95 -9.68 12.05
N ARG A 7 -6.23 -9.88 12.36
CA ARG A 7 -7.10 -8.76 12.73
C ARG A 7 -6.71 -8.25 14.11
N ALA A 8 -6.82 -6.93 14.33
CA ALA A 8 -6.53 -6.32 15.63
C ALA A 8 -7.36 -6.89 16.79
N GLY A 9 -8.55 -7.46 16.51
CA GLY A 9 -9.40 -8.15 17.48
C GLY A 9 -9.03 -9.61 17.76
N GLY A 10 -7.92 -10.12 17.22
CA GLY A 10 -7.41 -11.48 17.47
C GLY A 10 -8.09 -12.60 16.67
N GLU A 11 -9.36 -12.44 16.26
CA GLU A 11 -10.08 -13.45 15.50
C GLU A 11 -9.93 -13.27 13.98
N GLY A 12 -9.34 -14.27 13.33
CA GLY A 12 -9.24 -14.36 11.89
C GLY A 12 -8.18 -13.43 11.28
N ARG A 13 -8.23 -13.34 9.94
CA ARG A 13 -7.28 -12.56 9.14
C ARG A 13 -8.01 -11.55 8.25
N ILE A 14 -7.27 -10.55 7.80
CA ILE A 14 -7.71 -9.59 6.79
C ILE A 14 -6.62 -9.46 5.72
N ALA A 15 -7.04 -9.32 4.47
CA ALA A 15 -6.13 -9.16 3.35
C ALA A 15 -5.82 -7.67 3.11
N ALA A 16 -4.54 -7.36 2.95
CA ALA A 16 -4.07 -6.14 2.31
C ALA A 16 -3.78 -6.44 0.83
N PHE A 17 -4.21 -5.55 -0.05
CA PHE A 17 -4.08 -5.70 -1.49
C PHE A 17 -3.25 -4.57 -2.07
N GLU A 18 -2.23 -4.94 -2.83
CA GLU A 18 -1.55 -4.03 -3.74
C GLU A 18 -2.10 -4.26 -5.15
N ILE A 19 -2.54 -3.18 -5.78
CA ILE A 19 -3.23 -3.18 -7.06
C ILE A 19 -2.44 -2.31 -8.03
N MET A 20 -1.86 -2.96 -9.03
CA MET A 20 -1.23 -2.30 -10.17
C MET A 20 -2.11 -2.50 -11.40
N ILE A 21 -2.51 -1.42 -12.04
CA ILE A 21 -3.24 -1.47 -13.31
C ILE A 21 -2.24 -1.38 -14.47
N ALA A 22 -2.37 -2.26 -15.45
CA ALA A 22 -1.50 -2.26 -16.63
C ALA A 22 -1.89 -1.15 -17.62
N THR A 23 -1.69 0.11 -17.22
CA THR A 23 -1.90 1.29 -18.06
C THR A 23 -0.90 1.32 -19.22
N PRO A 24 -1.14 2.12 -20.28
CA PRO A 24 -0.17 2.28 -21.37
C PRO A 24 1.24 2.67 -20.87
N ALA A 25 1.34 3.53 -19.86
CA ALA A 25 2.60 3.93 -19.24
C ALA A 25 3.33 2.73 -18.60
N ILE A 26 2.63 1.96 -17.75
CA ILE A 26 3.21 0.76 -17.11
C ILE A 26 3.67 -0.26 -18.16
N ARG A 27 2.87 -0.48 -19.20
CA ARG A 27 3.22 -1.42 -20.28
C ARG A 27 4.48 -0.97 -21.03
N ASN A 28 4.66 0.33 -21.24
CA ASN A 28 5.87 0.88 -21.87
C ASN A 28 7.09 0.69 -20.97
N LEU A 29 6.99 0.97 -19.66
CA LEU A 29 8.08 0.71 -18.70
C LEU A 29 8.54 -0.76 -18.73
N ILE A 30 7.60 -1.70 -18.86
CA ILE A 30 7.93 -3.13 -18.98
C ILE A 30 8.69 -3.42 -20.27
N ARG A 31 8.21 -2.90 -21.42
CA ARG A 31 8.87 -3.09 -22.74
C ARG A 31 10.27 -2.52 -22.77
N ASP A 32 10.47 -1.38 -22.12
CA ASP A 32 11.75 -0.67 -22.07
C ASP A 32 12.71 -1.23 -21.00
N ARG A 33 12.34 -2.32 -20.31
CA ARG A 33 13.09 -2.92 -19.19
C ARG A 33 13.33 -1.95 -18.02
N ARG A 34 12.42 -1.00 -17.83
CA ARG A 34 12.41 0.01 -16.75
C ARG A 34 11.41 -0.34 -15.65
N ALA A 35 11.22 -1.63 -15.38
CA ALA A 35 10.26 -2.11 -14.40
C ALA A 35 10.54 -1.61 -12.97
N TYR A 36 11.79 -1.24 -12.66
CA TYR A 36 12.18 -0.66 -11.37
C TYR A 36 11.53 0.73 -11.11
N GLU A 37 10.99 1.39 -12.14
CA GLU A 37 10.29 2.68 -11.99
C GLU A 37 8.80 2.51 -11.65
N ILE A 38 8.24 1.31 -11.84
CA ILE A 38 6.83 1.01 -11.60
C ILE A 38 6.37 1.38 -10.18
N PRO A 39 7.12 1.12 -9.09
CA PRO A 39 6.71 1.51 -7.75
C PRO A 39 6.44 3.01 -7.63
N SER A 40 7.30 3.85 -8.21
CA SER A 40 7.11 5.32 -8.21
C SER A 40 5.85 5.72 -8.99
N TYR A 41 5.59 5.08 -10.13
CA TYR A 41 4.37 5.30 -10.91
C TYR A 41 3.10 4.90 -10.14
N MET A 42 3.13 3.76 -9.44
CA MET A 42 2.00 3.33 -8.61
C MET A 42 1.70 4.31 -7.48
N GLN A 43 2.74 4.88 -6.85
CA GLN A 43 2.57 5.89 -5.78
C GLN A 43 1.91 7.18 -6.29
N LEU A 44 2.16 7.56 -7.55
CA LEU A 44 1.56 8.74 -8.18
C LEU A 44 0.13 8.48 -8.68
N GLY A 45 -0.16 7.25 -9.11
CA GLY A 45 -1.45 6.83 -9.70
C GLY A 45 -2.60 6.61 -8.71
N ASN A 46 -2.39 6.83 -7.40
CA ASN A 46 -3.37 6.62 -6.33
C ASN A 46 -4.64 7.50 -6.46
N GLY A 47 -4.61 8.55 -7.29
CA GLY A 47 -5.76 9.41 -7.57
C GLY A 47 -6.44 9.22 -8.94
N SER A 48 -5.70 8.80 -9.97
CA SER A 48 -6.17 8.82 -11.37
C SER A 48 -6.51 7.44 -11.95
N ASP A 49 -5.77 6.40 -11.55
CA ASP A 49 -5.85 5.07 -12.18
C ASP A 49 -6.29 3.98 -11.20
N SER A 50 -6.83 4.38 -10.04
CA SER A 50 -7.26 3.47 -8.95
C SER A 50 -6.17 2.45 -8.55
N MET A 51 -4.90 2.83 -8.69
CA MET A 51 -3.78 2.03 -8.22
C MET A 51 -3.65 2.15 -6.70
N GLN A 52 -3.10 1.12 -6.07
CA GLN A 52 -2.88 1.08 -4.63
C GLN A 52 -1.59 0.34 -4.33
N THR A 53 -0.67 1.00 -3.62
CA THR A 53 0.54 0.35 -3.11
C THR A 53 0.25 -0.47 -1.85
N MET A 54 1.10 -1.47 -1.54
CA MET A 54 0.93 -2.25 -0.31
C MET A 54 0.97 -1.35 0.95
N ASP A 55 1.87 -0.37 1.01
CA ASP A 55 1.98 0.53 2.16
C ASP A 55 0.73 1.40 2.36
N GLU A 56 0.05 1.78 1.28
CA GLU A 56 -1.24 2.49 1.34
C GLU A 56 -2.36 1.59 1.82
N ALA A 57 -2.40 0.34 1.37
CA ALA A 57 -3.37 -0.65 1.85
C ALA A 57 -3.18 -0.95 3.34
N LEU A 58 -1.94 -1.13 3.79
CA LEU A 58 -1.61 -1.32 5.21
C LEU A 58 -1.97 -0.10 6.04
N ALA A 59 -1.64 1.11 5.57
CA ALA A 59 -1.99 2.35 6.24
C ALA A 59 -3.51 2.50 6.41
N ASP A 60 -4.31 2.18 5.39
CA ASP A 60 -5.79 2.19 5.49
C ASP A 60 -6.30 1.22 6.57
N LEU A 61 -5.80 -0.02 6.56
CA LEU A 61 -6.22 -1.04 7.53
C LEU A 61 -5.88 -0.65 8.98
N VAL A 62 -4.71 -0.04 9.21
CA VAL A 62 -4.31 0.48 10.52
C VAL A 62 -5.21 1.66 10.93
N LYS A 63 -5.43 2.62 10.03
CA LYS A 63 -6.30 3.79 10.29
C LYS A 63 -7.74 3.40 10.63
N ARG A 64 -8.24 2.31 10.04
CA ARG A 64 -9.57 1.75 10.30
C ARG A 64 -9.61 0.83 11.53
N GLY A 65 -8.49 0.68 12.24
CA GLY A 65 -8.37 -0.18 13.42
C GLY A 65 -8.57 -1.67 13.12
N LYS A 66 -8.34 -2.10 11.87
CA LYS A 66 -8.51 -3.51 11.47
C LYS A 66 -7.24 -4.32 11.67
N VAL A 67 -6.08 -3.68 11.66
CA VAL A 67 -4.76 -4.28 11.86
C VAL A 67 -3.96 -3.39 12.83
N ALA A 68 -3.15 -4.01 13.68
CA ALA A 68 -2.25 -3.29 14.60
C ALA A 68 -1.12 -2.59 13.83
N GLU A 69 -0.65 -1.45 14.31
CA GLU A 69 0.40 -0.66 13.63
C GLU A 69 1.71 -1.46 13.53
N GLU A 70 2.07 -2.16 14.59
CA GLU A 70 3.26 -3.02 14.68
C GLU A 70 3.23 -4.10 13.60
N GLU A 71 2.04 -4.67 13.38
CA GLU A 71 1.83 -5.76 12.43
C GLU A 71 1.90 -5.29 10.98
N ALA A 72 1.48 -4.05 10.72
CA ALA A 72 1.68 -3.40 9.44
C ALA A 72 3.16 -3.06 9.20
N MET A 73 3.87 -2.55 10.22
CA MET A 73 5.29 -2.22 10.12
C MET A 73 6.18 -3.43 9.81
N LEU A 74 5.84 -4.61 10.32
CA LEU A 74 6.55 -5.86 10.02
C LEU A 74 6.38 -6.35 8.57
N ARG A 75 5.31 -5.94 7.88
CA ARG A 75 4.96 -6.44 6.54
C ARG A 75 4.98 -5.37 5.43
N CYS A 76 5.23 -4.12 5.79
CA CYS A 76 5.33 -3.04 4.83
C CYS A 76 6.56 -3.17 3.92
N SER A 77 6.50 -2.52 2.77
CA SER A 77 7.60 -2.48 1.81
C SER A 77 8.62 -1.42 2.21
N ASP A 78 8.16 -0.25 2.65
CA ASP A 78 9.00 0.82 3.18
C ASP A 78 8.45 1.35 4.52
N PRO A 79 9.11 1.02 5.65
CA PRO A 79 8.71 1.48 6.97
C PRO A 79 8.62 3.01 7.09
N LYS A 80 9.52 3.76 6.46
CA LYS A 80 9.53 5.23 6.52
C LYS A 80 8.35 5.82 5.75
N ARG A 81 7.95 5.18 4.64
CA ARG A 81 6.76 5.58 3.88
C ARG A 81 5.50 5.32 4.70
N LEU A 82 5.37 4.13 5.28
CA LEU A 82 4.21 3.78 6.11
C LEU A 82 4.04 4.75 7.28
N GLU A 83 5.13 5.07 8.00
CA GLU A 83 5.12 6.05 9.09
C GLU A 83 4.58 7.41 8.62
N LYS A 84 5.06 7.93 7.49
CA LYS A 84 4.55 9.19 6.90
C LYS A 84 3.06 9.12 6.57
N LEU A 85 2.60 8.01 5.99
CA LEU A 85 1.20 7.80 5.63
C LEU A 85 0.28 7.78 6.86
N LEU A 86 0.77 7.26 7.99
CA LEU A 86 0.04 7.24 9.27
C LEU A 86 -0.01 8.65 9.89
N ILE A 87 1.13 9.37 9.92
CA ILE A 87 1.23 10.74 10.49
C ILE A 87 0.35 11.74 9.74
N HIS A 88 0.37 11.74 8.40
CA HIS A 88 -0.35 12.73 7.59
C HIS A 88 -1.87 12.72 7.84
N SER A 89 -2.42 11.58 8.25
CA SER A 89 -3.85 11.44 8.57
C SER A 89 -4.26 11.94 9.96
N ARG A 90 -3.31 12.03 10.91
CA ARG A 90 -3.58 12.49 12.28
C ARG A 90 -3.79 14.02 12.36
N LYS A 91 -3.32 14.78 11.36
CA LYS A 91 -3.46 16.24 11.27
C LYS A 91 -4.80 16.73 10.70
N LEU A 92 -5.65 15.83 10.19
CA LEU A 92 -6.98 16.14 9.63
C LEU A 92 -8.11 15.89 10.64
N ARG A 93 -7.78 15.72 11.93
CA ARG A 93 -8.73 15.64 13.04
C ARG A 93 -8.52 16.81 13.99
#